data_AF-A0A2T0WIA4-F1
#
_entry.id   AF-A0A2T0WIA4-F1
#
_cell.length_a   1.000
_cell.length_b   1.000
_cell.length_c   1.000
_cell.angle_alpha   90.00
_cell.angle_beta   90.00
_cell.angle_gamma   90.00
#
_symmetry.space_group_name_H-M   'P 1'
#
loop_
_entity.id
_entity.type
_entity.pdbx_description
1 polymer ?
#
loop_
_entity_poly.entity_id
_entity_poly.type
_entity_poly.pdbx_seq_one_letter_code
_entity_poly.pdbx_strand_id
1 'polypeptide(L)'
;MRTGAYLAFVASVAASQVNAFDGLYKQSANADCSLVGVDGGALKIEGAQFIGVENKCEMTLPVDVNEMDARLYTMQCEGANGPWSARAMLVHAADGGLIMVWDGYAFKYDRCPEDVTKASSDGVVSGSADVMSALPDDAPATEVASTGETSAQIDGAADAAIDAEATPEPPVAATEQGEG
;
A
#
# COMPACT_ATOMS: atom_id res chain seq x y z
N MET A 1 -41.76 45.18 11.39
CA MET A 1 -40.44 44.88 11.98
C MET A 1 -39.95 43.58 11.36
N ARG A 2 -38.93 43.65 10.48
CA ARG A 2 -38.37 42.50 9.76
C ARG A 2 -37.09 42.07 10.47
N THR A 3 -37.13 40.99 11.23
CA THR A 3 -35.97 40.35 11.83
C THR A 3 -35.24 39.57 10.74
N GLY A 4 -34.08 40.08 10.30
CA GLY A 4 -33.20 39.40 9.36
C GLY A 4 -32.34 38.36 10.10
N ALA A 5 -32.51 37.10 9.75
CA ALA A 5 -31.65 36.02 10.22
C ALA A 5 -30.37 35.98 9.36
N TYR A 6 -29.21 36.24 9.96
CA TYR A 6 -27.92 36.02 9.35
C TYR A 6 -27.51 34.55 9.56
N LEU A 7 -27.52 33.76 8.48
CA LEU A 7 -26.87 32.45 8.45
C LEU A 7 -25.36 32.64 8.31
N ALA A 8 -24.60 32.28 9.34
CA ALA A 8 -23.15 32.19 9.28
C ALA A 8 -22.75 30.90 8.56
N PHE A 9 -22.10 31.03 7.40
CA PHE A 9 -21.55 29.93 6.62
C PHE A 9 -20.18 29.56 7.21
N VAL A 10 -20.09 28.42 7.91
CA VAL A 10 -18.82 27.89 8.41
C VAL A 10 -18.12 27.15 7.27
N ALA A 11 -17.21 27.84 6.59
CA ALA A 11 -16.34 27.22 5.58
C ALA A 11 -15.35 26.26 6.27
N SER A 12 -15.58 24.97 6.13
CA SER A 12 -14.63 23.95 6.55
C SER A 12 -13.55 23.82 5.47
N VAL A 13 -12.37 24.35 5.72
CA VAL A 13 -11.21 24.14 4.84
C VAL A 13 -10.71 22.73 5.08
N ALA A 14 -11.05 21.79 4.20
CA ALA A 14 -10.41 20.49 4.15
C ALA A 14 -8.97 20.69 3.65
N ALA A 15 -8.02 20.84 4.57
CA ALA A 15 -6.61 20.80 4.22
C ALA A 15 -6.29 19.37 3.78
N SER A 16 -5.97 19.17 2.49
CA SER A 16 -5.25 17.98 2.06
C SER A 16 -3.94 17.95 2.82
N GLN A 17 -3.88 17.15 3.88
CA GLN A 17 -2.68 17.02 4.69
C GLN A 17 -1.69 16.18 3.90
N VAL A 18 -0.77 16.86 3.20
CA VAL A 18 0.45 16.24 2.68
C VAL A 18 1.12 15.56 3.86
N ASN A 19 1.25 14.25 3.79
CA ASN A 19 1.92 13.51 4.85
C ASN A 19 3.41 13.58 4.58
N ALA A 20 4.19 13.85 5.63
CA ALA A 20 5.64 13.97 5.51
C ALA A 20 6.28 12.70 4.90
N PHE A 21 5.63 11.56 5.08
CA PHE A 21 6.10 10.25 4.60
C PHE A 21 5.49 9.84 3.24
N ASP A 22 4.80 10.74 2.53
CA ASP A 22 4.21 10.44 1.22
C ASP A 22 5.27 9.91 0.23
N GLY A 23 4.94 8.82 -0.47
CA GLY A 23 5.85 8.19 -1.42
C GLY A 23 5.54 6.72 -1.74
N LEU A 24 6.30 6.19 -2.69
CA LEU A 24 6.38 4.77 -3.02
C LEU A 24 7.67 4.17 -2.46
N TYR A 25 7.55 3.00 -1.83
CA TYR A 25 8.65 2.32 -1.16
C TYR A 25 8.71 0.85 -1.56
N LYS A 26 9.90 0.33 -1.82
CA LYS A 26 10.12 -1.05 -2.27
C LYS A 26 9.86 -2.02 -1.12
N GLN A 27 8.97 -3.00 -1.30
CA GLN A 27 8.74 -4.05 -0.29
C GLN A 27 10.00 -4.92 -0.08
N SER A 28 10.77 -5.13 -1.13
CA SER A 28 12.03 -5.86 -1.12
C SER A 28 13.00 -5.27 -2.16
N ALA A 29 14.27 -5.71 -2.14
CA ALA A 29 15.29 -5.22 -3.07
C ALA A 29 14.87 -5.34 -4.55
N ASN A 30 14.09 -6.37 -4.90
CA ASN A 30 13.66 -6.68 -6.26
C ASN A 30 12.22 -6.25 -6.57
N ALA A 31 11.59 -5.48 -5.67
CA ALA A 31 10.21 -5.05 -5.86
C ALA A 31 10.00 -4.29 -7.17
N ASP A 32 8.91 -4.60 -7.87
CA ASP A 32 8.41 -3.84 -9.01
C ASP A 32 7.64 -2.62 -8.50
N CYS A 33 8.25 -1.45 -8.64
CA CYS A 33 7.67 -0.18 -8.21
C CYS A 33 6.42 0.23 -8.99
N SER A 34 6.13 -0.39 -10.14
CA SER A 34 4.92 -0.10 -10.92
C SER A 34 3.67 -0.78 -10.35
N LEU A 35 3.85 -1.78 -9.49
CA LEU A 35 2.78 -2.51 -8.81
C LEU A 35 2.71 -2.05 -7.35
N VAL A 36 1.51 -1.74 -6.84
CA VAL A 36 1.33 -1.24 -5.46
C VAL A 36 0.41 -2.17 -4.67
N GLY A 37 0.83 -2.51 -3.45
CA GLY A 37 0.01 -3.28 -2.50
C GLY A 37 -0.15 -4.77 -2.82
N VAL A 38 0.68 -5.29 -3.73
CA VAL A 38 0.74 -6.71 -4.09
C VAL A 38 2.09 -7.30 -3.71
N ASP A 39 2.15 -8.62 -3.62
CA ASP A 39 3.41 -9.32 -3.36
C ASP A 39 4.45 -9.03 -4.47
N GLY A 40 5.68 -8.71 -4.06
CA GLY A 40 6.74 -8.28 -4.97
C GLY A 40 6.59 -6.87 -5.52
N GLY A 41 5.59 -6.09 -5.07
CA GLY A 41 5.37 -4.70 -5.47
C GLY A 41 5.94 -3.67 -4.47
N ALA A 42 5.48 -2.44 -4.61
CA ALA A 42 5.75 -1.34 -3.69
C ALA A 42 4.63 -1.14 -2.66
N LEU A 43 5.02 -0.57 -1.53
CA LEU A 43 4.14 0.06 -0.55
C LEU A 43 3.91 1.52 -0.99
N LYS A 44 2.72 2.05 -0.73
CA LYS A 44 2.41 3.47 -0.97
C LYS A 44 1.92 4.14 0.31
N ILE A 45 2.42 5.34 0.53
CA ILE A 45 1.86 6.28 1.51
C ILE A 45 1.35 7.49 0.74
N GLU A 46 0.07 7.82 0.95
CA GLU A 46 -0.60 8.96 0.32
C GLU A 46 -1.57 9.61 1.31
N GLY A 47 -1.20 10.78 1.81
CA GLY A 47 -1.91 11.49 2.86
C GLY A 47 -2.06 10.61 4.11
N ALA A 48 -3.30 10.30 4.48
CA ALA A 48 -3.61 9.45 5.62
C ALA A 48 -3.67 7.96 5.27
N GLN A 49 -3.37 7.54 4.04
CA GLN A 49 -3.53 6.14 3.63
C GLN A 49 -2.17 5.45 3.50
N PHE A 50 -2.04 4.29 4.14
CA PHE A 50 -0.96 3.33 3.93
C PHE A 50 -1.50 2.15 3.13
N ILE A 51 -0.88 1.84 2.00
CA ILE A 51 -1.19 0.69 1.15
C ILE A 51 0.00 -0.26 1.22
N GLY A 52 -0.16 -1.29 2.03
CA GLY A 52 0.79 -2.39 2.15
C GLY A 52 0.37 -3.60 1.34
N VAL A 53 1.18 -4.66 1.40
CA VAL A 53 0.81 -5.94 0.79
C VAL A 53 -0.37 -6.53 1.54
N GLU A 54 -1.47 -6.76 0.81
CA GLU A 54 -2.74 -7.31 1.30
C GLU A 54 -3.44 -6.51 2.41
N ASN A 55 -2.92 -5.34 2.77
CA ASN A 55 -3.43 -4.53 3.86
C ASN A 55 -3.52 -3.07 3.42
N LYS A 56 -4.63 -2.42 3.74
CA LYS A 56 -4.81 -0.97 3.60
C LYS A 56 -5.14 -0.39 4.96
N CYS A 57 -4.43 0.65 5.36
CA CYS A 57 -4.62 1.26 6.67
C CYS A 57 -4.86 2.76 6.56
N GLU A 58 -5.81 3.27 7.34
CA GLU A 58 -5.94 4.69 7.64
C GLU A 58 -5.01 5.04 8.82
N MET A 59 -4.10 5.98 8.58
CA MET A 59 -3.17 6.52 9.55
C MET A 59 -3.82 7.69 10.29
N THR A 60 -4.09 7.49 11.57
CA THR A 60 -4.79 8.46 12.42
C THR A 60 -3.96 8.82 13.65
N LEU A 61 -4.39 9.86 14.37
CA LEU A 61 -3.82 10.28 15.65
C LEU A 61 -2.28 10.41 15.64
N PRO A 62 -1.72 11.27 14.77
CA PRO A 62 -0.28 11.46 14.68
C PRO A 62 0.29 11.99 16.00
N VAL A 63 1.38 11.38 16.46
CA VAL A 63 2.19 11.84 17.60
C VAL A 63 3.62 12.01 17.13
N ASP A 64 4.12 13.24 17.19
CA ASP A 64 5.52 13.54 16.84
C ASP A 64 6.47 12.95 17.90
N VAL A 65 7.60 12.42 17.43
CA VAL A 65 8.68 11.98 18.31
C VAL A 65 9.65 13.14 18.47
N ASN A 66 9.91 13.54 19.72
CA ASN A 66 10.75 14.70 20.01
C ASN A 66 12.16 14.52 19.43
N GLU A 67 12.65 15.58 18.78
CA GLU A 67 14.02 15.67 18.25
C GLU A 67 14.38 14.57 17.24
N MET A 68 13.37 14.00 16.58
CA MET A 68 13.54 12.98 15.54
C MET A 68 12.65 13.29 14.34
N ASP A 69 13.10 12.92 13.14
CA ASP A 69 12.25 12.95 11.93
C ASP A 69 11.39 11.68 11.89
N ALA A 70 10.50 11.59 12.88
CA ALA A 70 9.70 10.42 13.17
C ALA A 70 8.31 10.79 13.71
N ARG A 71 7.32 9.98 13.36
CA ARG A 71 5.94 10.15 13.81
C ARG A 71 5.28 8.80 14.05
N LEU A 72 4.61 8.69 15.20
CA LEU A 72 3.85 7.52 15.59
C LEU A 72 2.38 7.71 15.22
N TYR A 73 1.80 6.73 14.54
CA TYR A 73 0.41 6.73 14.11
C TYR A 73 -0.37 5.57 14.74
N THR A 74 -1.68 5.74 14.84
CA THR A 74 -2.63 4.65 14.99
C THR A 74 -3.09 4.21 13.59
N MET A 75 -2.82 2.96 13.24
CA MET A 75 -3.16 2.31 11.98
C MET A 75 -4.51 1.62 12.12
N GLN A 76 -5.52 2.06 11.36
CA GLN A 76 -6.81 1.37 11.26
C GLN A 76 -6.86 0.62 9.93
N CYS A 77 -6.66 -0.70 9.98
CA CYS A 77 -6.39 -1.51 8.81
C CYS A 77 -7.56 -2.40 8.41
N GLU A 78 -7.71 -2.60 7.11
CA GLU A 78 -8.54 -3.63 6.49
C GLU A 78 -7.62 -4.67 5.84
N GLY A 79 -7.84 -5.94 6.18
CA GLY A 79 -7.12 -7.09 5.62
C GLY A 79 -8.00 -8.33 5.52
N ALA A 80 -7.42 -9.44 5.04
CA ALA A 80 -8.16 -10.68 4.77
C ALA A 80 -8.92 -11.25 5.99
N ASN A 81 -8.39 -11.03 7.20
CA ASN A 81 -8.99 -11.51 8.45
C ASN A 81 -9.95 -10.50 9.10
N GLY A 82 -10.34 -9.45 8.37
CA GLY A 82 -11.20 -8.37 8.87
C GLY A 82 -10.42 -7.15 9.37
N PRO A 83 -11.13 -6.16 9.95
CA PRO A 83 -10.52 -4.94 10.42
C PRO A 83 -9.71 -5.14 11.70
N TRP A 84 -8.59 -4.45 11.81
CA TRP A 84 -7.73 -4.47 12.99
C TRP A 84 -7.05 -3.12 13.23
N SER A 85 -6.52 -2.94 14.43
CA SER A 85 -5.85 -1.70 14.84
C SER A 85 -4.47 -2.00 15.40
N ALA A 86 -3.48 -1.17 15.07
CA ALA A 86 -2.17 -1.21 15.70
C ALA A 86 -1.51 0.16 15.71
N ARG A 87 -0.30 0.23 16.31
CA ARG A 87 0.55 1.42 16.24
C ARG A 87 1.76 1.14 15.37
N ALA A 88 2.12 2.13 14.57
CA ALA A 88 3.36 2.11 13.79
C ALA A 88 4.04 3.47 13.81
N MET A 89 5.34 3.46 14.05
CA MET A 89 6.20 4.64 13.92
C MET A 89 6.81 4.66 12.52
N LEU A 90 6.70 5.79 11.85
CA LEU A 90 7.37 6.06 10.57
C LEU A 90 8.53 7.00 10.86
N VAL A 91 9.68 6.73 10.25
CA VAL A 91 10.92 7.49 10.38
C VAL A 91 11.53 7.65 8.99
N HIS A 92 11.99 8.84 8.64
CA HIS A 92 12.76 9.01 7.40
C HIS A 92 14.12 8.34 7.55
N ALA A 93 14.45 7.43 6.63
CA ALA A 93 15.78 6.84 6.58
C ALA A 93 16.78 7.87 6.06
N ALA A 94 18.04 7.76 6.47
CA ALA A 94 19.10 8.72 6.10
C ALA A 94 19.35 8.81 4.57
N ASP A 95 18.96 7.78 3.82
CA ASP A 95 19.09 7.68 2.36
C ASP A 95 17.79 8.05 1.60
N GLY A 96 16.80 8.64 2.29
CA GLY A 96 15.52 9.04 1.70
C GLY A 96 14.49 7.91 1.63
N GLY A 97 14.82 6.72 2.14
CA GLY A 97 13.87 5.62 2.35
C GLY A 97 12.98 5.84 3.59
N LEU A 98 12.29 4.77 3.97
CA LEU A 98 11.39 4.73 5.13
C LEU A 98 11.87 3.66 6.11
N ILE A 99 11.92 3.98 7.40
CA ILE A 99 11.96 2.98 8.46
C ILE A 99 10.59 2.96 9.11
N MET A 100 9.98 1.78 9.15
CA MET A 100 8.68 1.54 9.77
C MET A 100 8.82 0.59 10.94
N VAL A 101 8.46 1.04 12.13
CA VAL A 101 8.55 0.28 13.37
C VAL A 101 7.15 -0.06 13.84
N TRP A 102 6.91 -1.34 14.04
CA TRP A 102 5.71 -1.91 14.63
C TRP A 102 6.05 -2.51 16.01
N ASP A 103 5.07 -3.09 16.69
CA ASP A 103 5.29 -3.76 17.96
C ASP A 103 6.18 -5.01 17.80
N GLY A 104 7.47 -4.88 18.13
CA GLY A 104 8.44 -5.97 18.09
C GLY A 104 9.24 -6.13 16.79
N TYR A 105 8.98 -5.33 15.75
CA TYR A 105 9.69 -5.44 14.47
C TYR A 105 9.89 -4.07 13.80
N ALA A 106 10.99 -3.94 13.06
CA ALA A 106 11.33 -2.75 12.29
C ALA A 106 11.76 -3.15 10.88
N PHE A 107 11.20 -2.48 9.88
CA PHE A 107 11.51 -2.69 8.47
C PHE A 107 12.11 -1.42 7.89
N LYS A 108 13.15 -1.56 7.07
CA LYS A 108 13.67 -0.47 6.22
C LYS A 108 13.22 -0.72 4.79
N TYR A 109 12.60 0.26 4.18
CA TYR A 109 12.18 0.25 2.80
C TYR A 109 12.94 1.31 2.01
N ASP A 110 13.55 0.90 0.91
CA ASP A 110 14.16 1.83 -0.03
C ASP A 110 13.06 2.56 -0.81
N ARG A 111 13.29 3.83 -1.16
CA ARG A 111 12.34 4.60 -1.98
C ARG A 111 12.36 4.10 -3.43
N CYS A 112 11.19 4.09 -4.07
CA CYS A 112 11.11 3.84 -5.50
C CYS A 112 11.66 5.01 -6.32
N PRO A 113 12.11 4.77 -7.57
CA PRO A 113 12.50 5.85 -8.47
C PRO A 113 11.38 6.90 -8.64
N GLU A 114 11.77 8.18 -8.68
CA GLU A 114 10.85 9.32 -8.73
C GLU A 114 10.00 9.35 -10.01
N ASP A 115 10.51 8.82 -11.12
CA ASP A 115 9.81 8.70 -12.40
C ASP A 115 8.60 7.76 -12.33
N VAL A 116 8.70 6.67 -11.56
CA VAL A 116 7.59 5.74 -11.32
C VAL A 116 6.55 6.38 -10.38
N THR A 117 7.01 7.14 -9.39
CA THR A 117 6.15 7.79 -8.39
C THR A 117 5.22 8.84 -9.01
N LYS A 118 5.70 9.61 -10.00
CA LYS A 118 4.87 10.59 -10.74
C LYS A 118 3.81 9.94 -11.63
N ALA A 119 4.16 8.83 -12.28
CA ALA A 119 3.20 8.08 -13.09
C ALA A 119 2.04 7.53 -12.23
N SER A 120 2.31 7.14 -10.98
CA SER A 120 1.27 6.69 -10.05
C SER A 120 0.41 7.83 -9.46
N SER A 121 0.93 9.05 -9.32
CA SER A 121 0.13 10.20 -8.85
C SER A 121 -0.73 10.83 -9.94
N ASP A 122 -0.26 10.79 -11.19
CA ASP A 122 -0.98 11.36 -12.35
C ASP A 122 -1.99 10.35 -12.95
N GLY A 123 -1.95 9.10 -12.49
CA GLY A 123 -2.71 7.96 -12.99
C GLY A 123 -4.07 7.68 -12.34
N VAL A 124 -4.63 8.58 -11.53
CA VAL A 124 -6.08 8.55 -11.24
C VAL A 124 -6.82 9.07 -12.48
N VAL A 125 -6.81 8.27 -13.55
CA VAL A 125 -7.81 8.39 -14.58
C VAL A 125 -9.12 7.95 -13.94
N SER A 126 -9.95 8.93 -13.58
CA SER A 126 -11.39 8.75 -13.47
C SER A 126 -11.87 8.18 -14.81
N GLY A 127 -11.91 6.85 -14.90
CA GLY A 127 -12.04 6.14 -16.17
C GLY A 127 -12.75 4.80 -15.99
N SER A 128 -13.90 4.81 -15.33
CA SER A 128 -14.88 3.73 -15.42
C SER A 128 -16.23 4.30 -15.84
N ALA A 129 -16.28 4.78 -17.09
CA ALA A 129 -17.51 4.97 -17.85
C ALA A 129 -17.29 4.98 -19.38
N ASP A 130 -16.06 5.24 -19.86
CA ASP A 130 -15.81 5.39 -21.31
C ASP A 130 -14.86 4.33 -21.88
N VAL A 131 -15.17 3.04 -21.67
CA VAL A 131 -14.60 1.97 -22.49
C VAL A 131 -15.67 0.93 -22.85
N MET A 132 -16.79 1.40 -23.39
CA MET A 132 -17.75 0.51 -24.07
C MET A 132 -18.50 1.26 -25.19
N SER A 133 -17.76 1.97 -26.06
CA SER A 133 -18.30 2.52 -27.31
C SER A 133 -17.20 2.71 -28.34
N ALA A 134 -16.52 1.62 -28.69
CA ALA A 134 -15.74 1.54 -29.92
C ALA A 134 -15.52 0.07 -30.31
N LEU A 135 -16.61 -0.62 -30.65
CA LEU A 135 -16.53 -1.78 -31.53
C LEU A 135 -17.01 -1.32 -32.90
N PRO A 136 -16.18 -1.36 -33.95
CA PRO A 136 -16.68 -1.40 -35.31
C PRO A 136 -17.23 -2.82 -35.60
N ASP A 137 -18.55 -2.92 -35.77
CA ASP A 137 -19.25 -4.03 -36.42
C ASP A 137 -18.86 -4.09 -37.90
N ASP A 138 -17.69 -4.63 -38.24
CA ASP A 138 -17.41 -5.24 -39.55
C ASP A 138 -15.96 -5.73 -39.62
N ALA A 139 -15.72 -7.00 -39.25
CA ALA A 139 -14.50 -7.71 -39.63
C ALA A 139 -14.87 -9.15 -40.02
N PRO A 140 -14.58 -9.60 -41.25
CA PRO A 140 -14.88 -10.96 -41.67
C PRO A 140 -13.96 -11.97 -40.97
N ALA A 141 -14.58 -13.05 -40.49
CA ALA A 141 -13.90 -14.20 -39.91
C ALA A 141 -12.84 -14.74 -40.88
N THR A 142 -11.57 -14.59 -40.51
CA THR A 142 -10.47 -15.31 -41.14
C THR A 142 -10.04 -16.40 -40.19
N GLU A 143 -10.22 -17.64 -40.64
CA GLU A 143 -9.75 -18.86 -39.99
C GLU A 143 -8.23 -18.79 -39.79
N VAL A 144 -7.78 -18.98 -38.55
CA VAL A 144 -6.35 -19.22 -38.28
C VAL A 144 -6.22 -20.58 -37.61
N ALA A 145 -5.55 -21.46 -38.35
CA ALA A 145 -5.31 -22.85 -38.05
C ALA A 145 -4.50 -23.05 -36.77
N SER A 146 -4.95 -24.03 -35.99
CA SER A 146 -4.23 -24.67 -34.91
C SER A 146 -3.00 -25.41 -35.45
N THR A 147 -1.82 -24.94 -35.05
CA THR A 147 -0.57 -25.71 -34.97
C THR A 147 0.01 -25.32 -33.61
N GLY A 148 0.22 -26.22 -32.66
CA GLY A 148 1.08 -27.39 -32.75
C GLY A 148 2.10 -27.24 -31.61
N GLU A 149 2.07 -28.17 -30.68
CA GLU A 149 2.88 -28.26 -29.47
C GLU A 149 4.38 -28.02 -29.69
N THR A 150 5.05 -27.41 -28.71
CA THR A 150 6.44 -27.75 -28.39
C THR A 150 6.72 -27.54 -26.91
N SER A 151 7.02 -28.66 -26.27
CA SER A 151 7.42 -28.84 -24.89
C SER A 151 8.86 -28.39 -24.65
N ALA A 152 9.06 -27.80 -23.48
CA ALA A 152 10.20 -27.90 -22.56
C ALA A 152 11.60 -28.26 -23.11
N GLN A 153 12.59 -27.41 -22.77
CA GLN A 153 13.83 -27.84 -22.11
C GLN A 153 14.61 -26.63 -21.58
N ILE A 154 14.74 -26.51 -20.26
CA ILE A 154 15.86 -25.83 -19.61
C ILE A 154 16.27 -26.69 -18.41
N ASP A 155 17.27 -27.52 -18.66
CA ASP A 155 18.02 -28.26 -17.66
C ASP A 155 19.07 -27.34 -17.01
N GLY A 156 19.02 -27.23 -15.68
CA GLY A 156 20.20 -27.48 -14.84
C GLY A 156 21.03 -26.30 -14.30
N ALA A 157 21.24 -26.38 -12.97
CA ALA A 157 22.27 -25.78 -12.11
C ALA A 157 21.94 -24.39 -11.50
N ALA A 158 22.04 -24.14 -10.19
CA ALA A 158 22.64 -24.91 -9.11
C ALA A 158 22.03 -24.55 -7.74
N ASP A 159 22.05 -25.55 -6.85
CA ASP A 159 21.88 -25.51 -5.41
C ASP A 159 22.43 -24.25 -4.71
N ALA A 160 21.56 -23.61 -3.94
CA ALA A 160 21.92 -23.04 -2.64
C ALA A 160 20.70 -23.16 -1.72
N ALA A 161 20.81 -24.07 -0.75
CA ALA A 161 19.86 -24.25 0.33
C ALA A 161 19.72 -22.96 1.16
N ILE A 162 18.48 -22.59 1.48
CA ILE A 162 18.18 -21.76 2.63
C ILE A 162 17.07 -22.49 3.39
N ASP A 163 17.42 -22.96 4.58
CA ASP A 163 16.52 -23.54 5.57
C ASP A 163 15.29 -22.65 5.74
N ALA A 164 14.11 -23.22 5.53
CA ALA A 164 12.85 -22.64 5.95
C ALA A 164 12.79 -22.74 7.48
N GLU A 165 13.33 -21.74 8.19
CA GLU A 165 12.99 -21.51 9.58
C GLU A 165 11.49 -21.20 9.65
N ALA A 166 10.79 -22.05 10.42
CA ALA A 166 9.37 -21.97 10.66
C ALA A 166 8.98 -20.57 11.13
N THR A 167 8.08 -19.92 10.40
CA THR A 167 7.38 -18.73 10.85
C THR A 167 6.66 -19.06 12.16
N PRO A 168 6.98 -18.41 13.29
CA PRO A 168 6.21 -18.61 14.51
C PRO A 168 4.80 -18.05 14.28
N GLU A 169 3.79 -18.89 14.49
CA GLU A 169 2.39 -18.49 14.51
C GLU A 169 2.18 -17.36 15.53
N PRO A 170 1.37 -16.34 15.22
CA PRO A 170 1.08 -15.29 16.20
C PRO A 170 0.41 -15.89 17.44
N PRO A 171 0.79 -15.45 18.66
CA PRO A 171 0.21 -16.00 19.88
C PRO A 171 -1.29 -15.67 19.91
N VAL A 172 -2.11 -16.73 19.95
CA VAL A 172 -3.53 -16.63 20.28
C VAL A 172 -3.62 -15.97 21.65
N ALA A 173 -4.23 -14.79 21.70
CA ALA A 173 -4.45 -14.05 22.94
C ALA A 173 -5.16 -14.96 23.96
N ALA A 174 -4.47 -15.30 25.05
CA ALA A 174 -5.05 -15.98 26.17
C ALA A 174 -6.11 -15.08 26.80
N THR A 175 -7.39 -15.42 26.61
CA THR A 175 -8.46 -14.90 27.45
C THR A 175 -8.26 -15.43 28.87
N GLU A 176 -7.72 -14.60 29.76
CA GLU A 176 -7.83 -14.82 31.20
C GLU A 176 -9.30 -14.69 31.61
N GLN A 177 -10.03 -15.81 31.57
CA GLN A 177 -11.25 -15.95 32.36
C GLN A 177 -10.83 -16.29 33.79
N GLY A 178 -10.86 -15.28 34.65
CA GLY A 178 -10.79 -15.45 36.09
C GLY A 178 -12.05 -16.14 36.61
N GLU A 179 -11.89 -17.34 37.16
CA GLU A 179 -12.81 -18.00 38.09
C GLU A 179 -12.14 -18.04 39.47
N GLY A 180 -12.86 -17.59 40.51
CA GLY A 180 -12.47 -17.75 41.92
C GLY A 180 -12.81 -16.56 42.81
#